data_AF-A0AAU2UWT3-F1
#
_entry.id   AF-A0AAU2UWT3-F1
#
_cell.length_a   1.000
_cell.length_b   1.000
_cell.length_c   1.000
_cell.angle_alpha   90.00
_cell.angle_beta   90.00
_cell.angle_gamma   90.00
#
_symmetry.space_group_name_H-M   'P 1'
#
loop_
_entity.id
_entity.type
_entity.pdbx_description
1 polymer ?
#
loop_
_entity_poly.entity_id
_entity_poly.type
_entity_poly.pdbx_seq_one_letter_code
_entity_poly.pdbx_strand_id
1 'polypeptide(L)'
;MRHGRVGALVRGVVAAAIACAGVAAVPAAAQAAPVITATATTSATATTSACGTDPGAKGLASSPVSGSLVSVDRADGRIAQFQLFYDTTATRGLPFVWHREQDMPGGAYGAWQRVSAATVGPKSYYITAMENSAGDLELLFSTYGTFCHAVENDSAVGWSTPDAFGLAPTPYHGGVVLFKERDGSIDAFASGSSTGSTMQVRHQQNAESGWGPVLSMGLVPGQDVGLSQPSTVEQLPDGRLHLTVREWNRDRMWEIYQSLPGGGWGPWQLMSPTATAAPVALSATAGPQLNVNRTTGLRDGDIVKFTIAGGPPKDRVWVKMCGPSASTTTCDDDTGRQFRVYPDGTYQLSPKKLYAQLSTTAGKFDCRKVASSNPCSLALTDNTGALLTTVPLQFAPHGPLEAPPTLQVDPDSGLVDGQAVRATGKRYEPQYHVLIMECATGATDTFGCRPRSRPPATSDSGRVDETVTLSATFTAIDGRTIDCRAPGACELVVFGTRVRGPETVRHPLGFAPAPTSGK
;
A
#
# COMPACT_ATOMS: atom_id res chain seq x y z
N MET A 1 7.87 40.58 78.29
CA MET A 1 6.68 41.46 78.21
C MET A 1 5.84 41.01 77.01
N ARG A 2 4.56 40.69 77.30
CA ARG A 2 3.36 40.47 76.46
C ARG A 2 3.56 40.13 74.96
N HIS A 3 3.31 38.89 74.54
CA HIS A 3 2.02 38.30 74.07
C HIS A 3 1.60 38.81 72.67
N GLY A 4 1.29 38.02 71.63
CA GLY A 4 1.04 36.59 71.49
C GLY A 4 -0.42 36.29 71.08
N ARG A 5 -0.57 35.47 70.02
CA ARG A 5 -1.69 34.54 69.66
C ARG A 5 -2.79 34.94 68.64
N VAL A 6 -2.71 34.24 67.50
CA VAL A 6 -3.66 33.29 66.85
C VAL A 6 -4.97 32.96 67.60
N GLY A 7 -6.08 32.80 66.85
CA GLY A 7 -7.23 31.97 67.27
C GLY A 7 -8.43 31.99 66.31
N ALA A 8 -8.87 30.80 65.87
CA ALA A 8 -10.01 30.51 64.98
C ALA A 8 -11.31 30.19 65.76
N LEU A 9 -12.35 29.69 65.04
CA LEU A 9 -13.65 29.09 65.43
C LEU A 9 -14.88 30.02 65.30
N VAL A 10 -16.13 29.63 64.97
CA VAL A 10 -16.83 28.42 64.47
C VAL A 10 -18.26 28.81 64.03
N ARG A 11 -18.94 27.89 63.31
CA ARG A 11 -20.34 27.86 62.80
C ARG A 11 -21.48 27.95 63.87
N GLY A 12 -22.72 28.27 63.41
CA GLY A 12 -24.01 27.86 64.03
C GLY A 12 -25.03 29.02 64.18
N VAL A 13 -26.04 29.27 63.31
CA VAL A 13 -27.36 28.63 63.05
C VAL A 13 -28.49 29.01 64.05
N VAL A 14 -29.68 29.32 63.49
CA VAL A 14 -31.09 29.37 64.04
C VAL A 14 -31.56 30.75 64.54
N ALA A 15 -32.45 31.47 63.84
CA ALA A 15 -33.95 31.41 63.76
C ALA A 15 -34.64 31.87 65.06
N ALA A 16 -35.83 32.49 65.12
CA ALA A 16 -36.89 32.85 64.20
C ALA A 16 -37.68 34.00 64.87
N ALA A 17 -38.17 35.00 64.13
CA ALA A 17 -39.59 35.20 63.77
C ALA A 17 -40.52 35.78 64.86
N ILE A 18 -41.46 36.62 64.37
CA ILE A 18 -42.80 37.04 64.86
C ILE A 18 -42.93 38.56 64.62
N ALA A 19 -44.01 39.14 64.08
CA ALA A 19 -45.15 38.69 63.25
C ALA A 19 -45.96 39.95 62.85
N CYS A 20 -46.68 39.85 61.71
CA CYS A 20 -48.01 40.40 61.34
C CYS A 20 -48.34 41.90 61.55
N ALA A 21 -49.06 42.64 60.69
CA ALA A 21 -49.90 42.42 59.48
C ALA A 21 -50.17 43.82 58.88
N GLY A 22 -50.60 44.05 57.64
CA GLY A 22 -50.91 43.19 56.50
C GLY A 22 -51.43 44.02 55.31
N VAL A 23 -51.46 43.41 54.10
CA VAL A 23 -52.40 43.66 52.97
C VAL A 23 -52.45 42.37 52.13
N ALA A 24 -53.66 41.97 51.71
CA ALA A 24 -54.02 40.75 50.96
C ALA A 24 -53.38 40.67 49.54
N ALA A 25 -52.66 39.60 49.15
CA ALA A 25 -53.06 38.31 48.51
C ALA A 25 -53.30 38.43 46.97
N VAL A 26 -52.67 37.69 46.04
CA VAL A 26 -52.64 36.21 45.77
C VAL A 26 -51.55 35.93 44.67
N PRO A 27 -50.98 34.71 44.49
CA PRO A 27 -49.54 34.52 44.23
C PRO A 27 -49.11 34.35 42.76
N ALA A 28 -47.82 34.62 42.55
CA ALA A 28 -47.05 34.24 41.37
C ALA A 28 -46.83 32.71 41.32
N ALA A 29 -47.33 32.08 40.27
CA ALA A 29 -46.99 30.72 39.87
C ALA A 29 -45.82 30.76 38.87
N ALA A 30 -44.88 29.83 39.03
CA ALA A 30 -43.85 29.53 38.05
C ALA A 30 -44.47 29.16 36.69
N GLN A 31 -44.04 29.81 35.62
CA GLN A 31 -44.37 29.39 34.25
C GLN A 31 -43.14 29.45 33.35
N ALA A 32 -42.94 28.35 32.64
CA ALA A 32 -41.90 28.10 31.66
C ALA A 32 -41.88 29.20 30.58
N ALA A 33 -40.67 29.58 30.16
CA ALA A 33 -40.49 30.58 29.12
C ALA A 33 -41.06 30.10 27.76
N PRO A 34 -41.73 31.00 27.01
CA PRO A 34 -42.51 30.63 25.85
C PRO A 34 -41.67 30.55 24.57
N VAL A 35 -42.08 29.62 23.70
CA VAL A 35 -41.73 29.56 22.29
C VAL A 35 -42.30 30.80 21.60
N ILE A 36 -41.43 31.66 21.04
CA ILE A 36 -41.82 32.67 20.05
C ILE A 36 -40.98 32.45 18.80
N THR A 37 -41.70 32.07 17.75
CA THR A 37 -41.30 32.01 16.35
C THR A 37 -40.78 33.36 15.86
N ALA A 38 -39.47 33.45 15.64
CA ALA A 38 -38.89 34.49 14.81
C ALA A 38 -38.68 33.92 13.41
N THR A 39 -39.49 34.40 12.47
CA THR A 39 -39.32 34.26 11.03
C THR A 39 -37.95 34.83 10.64
N ALA A 40 -36.96 33.95 10.54
CA ALA A 40 -35.71 34.27 9.89
C ALA A 40 -35.98 34.28 8.37
N THR A 41 -35.98 35.47 7.79
CA THR A 41 -35.69 35.65 6.37
C THR A 41 -34.40 34.90 6.07
N THR A 42 -34.55 33.72 5.48
CA THR A 42 -33.46 32.96 4.87
C THR A 42 -32.92 33.81 3.73
N SER A 43 -31.88 34.60 4.01
CA SER A 43 -30.85 34.81 3.01
C SER A 43 -30.25 33.44 2.76
N ALA A 44 -30.79 32.73 1.77
CA ALA A 44 -30.22 31.54 1.20
C ALA A 44 -28.84 31.91 0.67
N THR A 45 -27.84 31.85 1.54
CA THR A 45 -26.48 31.57 1.10
C THR A 45 -26.58 30.18 0.52
N ALA A 46 -26.53 30.09 -0.80
CA ALA A 46 -26.54 28.85 -1.54
C ALA A 46 -25.44 27.95 -0.94
N THR A 47 -25.83 26.96 -0.15
CA THR A 47 -24.97 25.84 0.23
C THR A 47 -24.68 25.10 -1.06
N THR A 48 -23.57 25.45 -1.71
CA THR A 48 -22.99 24.64 -2.78
C THR A 48 -22.91 23.22 -2.25
N SER A 49 -23.54 22.26 -2.91
CA SER A 49 -23.42 20.85 -2.51
C SER A 49 -21.93 20.53 -2.45
N ALA A 50 -21.47 20.09 -1.28
CA ALA A 50 -20.05 19.84 -1.01
C ALA A 50 -19.42 18.95 -2.09
N CYS A 51 -20.22 18.04 -2.66
CA CYS A 51 -19.85 17.12 -3.73
C CYS A 51 -20.61 17.45 -5.01
N GLY A 52 -20.19 18.52 -5.70
CA GLY A 52 -20.77 18.94 -6.96
C GLY A 52 -20.66 17.87 -8.04
N THR A 53 -21.76 17.62 -8.74
CA THR A 53 -21.82 16.69 -9.87
C THR A 53 -21.84 17.43 -11.21
N ASP A 54 -21.40 16.76 -12.28
CA ASP A 54 -21.55 17.26 -13.67
C ASP A 54 -22.67 16.47 -14.38
N PRO A 55 -23.85 17.07 -14.58
CA PRO A 55 -24.98 16.36 -15.18
C PRO A 55 -24.78 16.06 -16.68
N GLY A 56 -23.81 16.69 -17.34
CA GLY A 56 -23.48 16.39 -18.74
C GLY A 56 -22.68 15.10 -18.91
N ALA A 57 -22.00 14.63 -17.86
CA ALA A 57 -21.12 13.48 -17.91
C ALA A 57 -21.89 12.16 -17.98
N LYS A 58 -21.81 11.47 -19.12
CA LYS A 58 -22.52 10.21 -19.41
C LYS A 58 -21.81 8.96 -18.90
N GLY A 59 -20.64 9.09 -18.28
CA GLY A 59 -19.84 7.96 -17.79
C GLY A 59 -19.05 7.31 -18.91
N LEU A 60 -18.39 8.12 -19.76
CA LEU A 60 -17.53 7.63 -20.83
C LEU A 60 -16.07 7.99 -20.50
N ALA A 61 -15.36 7.07 -19.86
CA ALA A 61 -13.94 7.26 -19.52
C ALA A 61 -13.13 7.56 -20.78
N SER A 62 -12.30 8.59 -20.71
CA SER A 62 -11.40 9.01 -21.79
C SER A 62 -9.95 8.91 -21.34
N SER A 63 -9.27 10.03 -21.12
CA SER A 63 -7.88 10.04 -20.68
C SER A 63 -7.76 9.93 -19.14
N PRO A 64 -6.80 9.13 -18.64
CA PRO A 64 -6.50 9.09 -17.21
C PRO A 64 -5.74 10.35 -16.78
N VAL A 65 -6.00 10.82 -15.56
CA VAL A 65 -5.14 11.83 -14.91
C VAL A 65 -3.86 11.17 -14.43
N SER A 66 -2.73 11.60 -14.96
CA SER A 66 -1.42 11.03 -14.62
C SER A 66 -1.14 11.08 -13.11
N GLY A 67 -0.62 9.98 -12.56
CA GLY A 67 -0.22 9.90 -11.15
C GLY A 67 -1.37 9.76 -10.14
N SER A 68 -2.61 9.55 -10.58
CA SER A 68 -3.78 9.40 -9.68
C SER A 68 -4.22 7.95 -9.43
N LEU A 69 -3.47 6.96 -9.92
CA LEU A 69 -3.76 5.55 -9.65
C LEU A 69 -3.52 5.24 -8.17
N VAL A 70 -4.54 4.76 -7.47
CA VAL A 70 -4.47 4.22 -6.12
C VAL A 70 -4.82 2.73 -6.17
N SER A 71 -4.06 1.91 -5.46
CA SER A 71 -4.35 0.48 -5.27
C SER A 71 -4.64 0.23 -3.80
N VAL A 72 -5.66 -0.58 -3.52
CA VAL A 72 -6.06 -0.97 -2.17
C VAL A 72 -6.00 -2.49 -2.09
N ASP A 73 -5.20 -3.00 -1.16
CA ASP A 73 -5.16 -4.42 -0.85
C ASP A 73 -6.42 -4.81 -0.10
N ARG A 74 -7.10 -5.85 -0.58
CA ARG A 74 -8.28 -6.43 0.03
C ARG A 74 -7.88 -7.52 1.01
N ALA A 75 -8.64 -7.69 2.09
CA ALA A 75 -8.41 -8.72 3.11
C ALA A 75 -8.47 -10.14 2.54
N ASP A 76 -9.24 -10.34 1.48
CA ASP A 76 -9.35 -11.61 0.74
C ASP A 76 -8.19 -11.87 -0.23
N GLY A 77 -7.25 -10.93 -0.37
CA GLY A 77 -6.08 -11.01 -1.25
C GLY A 77 -6.28 -10.47 -2.66
N ARG A 78 -7.47 -9.93 -2.98
CA ARG A 78 -7.70 -9.15 -4.20
C ARG A 78 -7.07 -7.77 -4.10
N ILE A 79 -7.00 -7.08 -5.23
CA ILE A 79 -6.59 -5.68 -5.30
C ILE A 79 -7.70 -4.88 -5.96
N ALA A 80 -8.18 -3.86 -5.27
CA ALA A 80 -9.03 -2.81 -5.84
C ALA A 80 -8.16 -1.68 -6.38
N GLN A 81 -8.59 -1.06 -7.47
CA GLN A 81 -7.91 0.09 -8.07
C GLN A 81 -8.87 1.25 -8.28
N PHE A 82 -8.36 2.44 -7.97
CA PHE A 82 -9.02 3.70 -8.23
C PHE A 82 -8.15 4.57 -9.14
N GLN A 83 -8.77 5.26 -10.08
CA GLN A 83 -8.08 6.13 -11.02
C GLN A 83 -9.01 7.27 -11.41
N LEU A 84 -8.44 8.46 -11.58
CA LEU A 84 -9.20 9.57 -12.16
C LEU A 84 -9.17 9.48 -13.68
N PHE A 85 -10.34 9.61 -14.30
CA PHE A 85 -10.48 9.77 -15.75
C PHE A 85 -11.32 10.99 -16.07
N TYR A 86 -10.97 11.66 -17.16
CA TYR A 86 -11.85 12.64 -17.79
C TYR A 86 -13.01 11.94 -18.50
N ASP A 87 -14.15 12.63 -18.61
CA ASP A 87 -15.28 12.22 -19.44
C ASP A 87 -15.44 13.25 -20.56
N THR A 88 -15.38 12.80 -21.82
CA THR A 88 -15.46 13.69 -22.99
C THR A 88 -16.83 14.35 -23.16
N THR A 89 -17.85 13.86 -22.45
CA THR A 89 -19.20 14.43 -22.43
C THR A 89 -19.43 15.40 -21.27
N ALA A 90 -18.49 15.50 -20.32
CA ALA A 90 -18.58 16.41 -19.19
C ALA A 90 -18.51 17.88 -19.64
N THR A 91 -19.26 18.74 -18.96
CA THR A 91 -19.34 20.18 -19.27
C THR A 91 -18.31 21.02 -18.53
N ARG A 92 -17.77 20.50 -17.41
CA ARG A 92 -16.85 21.24 -16.53
C ARG A 92 -15.37 20.92 -16.75
N GLY A 93 -15.04 19.95 -17.60
CA GLY A 93 -13.66 19.55 -17.88
C GLY A 93 -12.90 19.01 -16.66
N LEU A 94 -13.62 18.53 -15.63
CA LEU A 94 -13.04 17.92 -14.43
C LEU A 94 -13.13 16.39 -14.52
N PRO A 95 -12.17 15.67 -13.93
CA PRO A 95 -12.19 14.21 -13.90
C PRO A 95 -13.13 13.67 -12.83
N PHE A 96 -13.42 12.37 -12.94
CA PHE A 96 -14.27 11.59 -12.04
C PHE A 96 -13.48 10.42 -11.46
N VAL A 97 -13.89 9.90 -10.31
CA VAL A 97 -13.29 8.68 -9.75
C VAL A 97 -13.89 7.45 -10.44
N TRP A 98 -12.99 6.56 -10.89
CA TRP A 98 -13.34 5.26 -11.43
C TRP A 98 -12.71 4.17 -10.58
N HIS A 99 -13.42 3.06 -10.46
CA HIS A 99 -13.05 1.88 -9.70
C HIS A 99 -13.01 0.65 -10.61
N ARG A 100 -12.10 -0.27 -10.32
CA ARG A 100 -12.15 -1.66 -10.79
C ARG A 100 -11.49 -2.56 -9.77
N GLU A 101 -11.86 -3.82 -9.76
CA GLU A 101 -11.29 -4.80 -8.84
C GLU A 101 -10.90 -6.07 -9.60
N GLN A 102 -9.99 -6.84 -8.99
CA GLN A 102 -9.73 -8.20 -9.46
C GLN A 102 -10.95 -9.11 -9.22
N ASP A 103 -11.20 -10.02 -10.14
CA ASP A 103 -12.23 -11.06 -10.00
C ASP A 103 -11.92 -12.07 -8.90
N MET A 104 -10.63 -12.37 -8.70
CA MET A 104 -10.08 -13.23 -7.65
C MET A 104 -8.67 -12.78 -7.25
N PRO A 105 -8.10 -13.22 -6.11
CA PRO A 105 -6.75 -12.83 -5.71
C PRO A 105 -5.71 -13.10 -6.81
N GLY A 106 -5.01 -12.06 -7.27
CA GLY A 106 -4.05 -12.16 -8.37
C GLY A 106 -4.65 -12.33 -9.77
N GLY A 107 -5.99 -12.29 -9.88
CA GLY A 107 -6.76 -12.45 -11.12
C GLY A 107 -6.82 -11.21 -12.00
N ALA A 108 -7.69 -11.27 -13.01
CA ALA A 108 -7.86 -10.19 -13.98
C ALA A 108 -8.71 -9.07 -13.38
N TYR A 109 -8.48 -7.83 -13.83
CA TYR A 109 -9.34 -6.72 -13.46
C TYR A 109 -10.57 -6.65 -14.35
N GLY A 110 -11.71 -6.33 -13.74
CA GLY A 110 -12.90 -5.91 -14.48
C GLY A 110 -12.70 -4.61 -15.26
N ALA A 111 -13.73 -4.24 -16.03
CA ALA A 111 -13.78 -2.94 -16.67
C ALA A 111 -13.81 -1.82 -15.63
N TRP A 112 -13.26 -0.65 -15.99
CA TRP A 112 -13.41 0.54 -15.15
C TRP A 112 -14.88 0.95 -15.07
N GLN A 113 -15.36 1.16 -13.85
CA GLN A 113 -16.70 1.63 -13.55
C GLN A 113 -16.63 2.98 -12.83
N ARG A 114 -17.49 3.91 -13.23
CA ARG A 114 -17.54 5.24 -12.61
C ARG A 114 -18.21 5.12 -11.24
N VAL A 115 -17.53 5.59 -10.20
CA VAL A 115 -18.05 5.55 -8.82
C VAL A 115 -19.26 6.47 -8.67
N SER A 116 -19.18 7.70 -9.19
CA SER A 116 -20.28 8.66 -9.16
C SER A 116 -20.13 9.75 -10.21
N ALA A 117 -21.15 10.61 -10.35
CA ALA A 117 -21.07 11.82 -11.17
C ALA A 117 -20.39 13.01 -10.47
N ALA A 118 -19.82 12.84 -9.27
CA ALA A 118 -19.12 13.89 -8.54
C ALA A 118 -17.73 14.16 -9.16
N THR A 119 -17.40 15.44 -9.31
CA THR A 119 -16.14 15.87 -9.95
C THR A 119 -15.02 16.05 -8.95
N VAL A 120 -13.79 15.72 -9.36
CA VAL A 120 -12.55 15.90 -8.56
C VAL A 120 -11.78 17.13 -9.04
N GLY A 121 -11.28 17.97 -8.12
CA GLY A 121 -10.57 19.21 -8.45
C GLY A 121 -11.43 20.47 -8.45
N PRO A 122 -11.00 21.57 -9.12
CA PRO A 122 -9.79 21.72 -9.95
C PRO A 122 -8.48 21.95 -9.19
N LYS A 123 -8.54 22.27 -7.89
CA LYS A 123 -7.35 22.69 -7.13
C LYS A 123 -6.47 21.53 -6.65
N SER A 124 -7.05 20.33 -6.56
CA SER A 124 -6.37 19.10 -6.17
C SER A 124 -7.01 17.92 -6.91
N TYR A 125 -6.21 16.96 -7.36
CA TYR A 125 -6.67 15.72 -8.00
C TYR A 125 -6.40 14.52 -7.10
N TYR A 126 -6.65 14.69 -5.80
CA TYR A 126 -6.31 13.73 -4.77
C TYR A 126 -7.44 12.74 -4.54
N ILE A 127 -7.09 11.45 -4.46
CA ILE A 127 -7.97 10.37 -4.02
C ILE A 127 -7.21 9.48 -3.04
N THR A 128 -7.92 8.89 -2.09
CA THR A 128 -7.43 7.84 -1.20
C THR A 128 -8.56 6.88 -0.89
N ALA A 129 -8.25 5.61 -0.65
CA ALA A 129 -9.24 4.61 -0.32
C ALA A 129 -8.66 3.53 0.60
N MET A 130 -9.55 2.85 1.34
CA MET A 130 -9.19 1.78 2.27
C MET A 130 -10.39 0.87 2.52
N GLU A 131 -10.15 -0.43 2.71
CA GLU A 131 -11.20 -1.37 3.11
C GLU A 131 -11.54 -1.22 4.61
N ASN A 132 -12.82 -1.05 4.93
CA ASN A 132 -13.32 -0.95 6.30
C ASN A 132 -13.44 -2.33 6.97
N SER A 133 -14.11 -2.37 8.13
CA SER A 133 -14.29 -3.60 8.92
C SER A 133 -15.42 -4.49 8.42
N ALA A 134 -16.33 -4.00 7.57
CA ALA A 134 -17.32 -4.81 6.88
C ALA A 134 -16.76 -5.44 5.59
N GLY A 135 -15.58 -5.00 5.16
CA GLY A 135 -15.02 -5.36 3.85
C GLY A 135 -15.46 -4.40 2.75
N ASP A 136 -16.14 -3.29 3.03
CA ASP A 136 -16.49 -2.31 2.00
C ASP A 136 -15.34 -1.31 1.81
N LEU A 137 -15.12 -0.82 0.58
CA LEU A 137 -14.16 0.26 0.33
C LEU A 137 -14.70 1.63 0.75
N GLU A 138 -13.97 2.28 1.65
CA GLU A 138 -14.11 3.71 1.97
C GLU A 138 -13.29 4.51 0.96
N LEU A 139 -13.92 5.46 0.26
CA LEU A 139 -13.29 6.30 -0.74
C LEU A 139 -13.40 7.77 -0.34
N LEU A 140 -12.26 8.47 -0.34
CA LEU A 140 -12.20 9.92 -0.15
C LEU A 140 -11.55 10.58 -1.37
N PHE A 141 -12.14 11.68 -1.82
CA PHE A 141 -11.60 12.43 -2.95
C PHE A 141 -11.78 13.93 -2.78
N SER A 142 -10.81 14.69 -3.29
CA SER A 142 -10.80 16.14 -3.15
C SER A 142 -11.76 16.80 -4.14
N THR A 143 -12.56 17.74 -3.64
CA THR A 143 -13.30 18.68 -4.47
C THR A 143 -13.03 20.10 -4.00
N TYR A 144 -13.62 21.10 -4.65
CA TYR A 144 -13.32 22.49 -4.35
C TYR A 144 -13.76 22.85 -2.92
N GLY A 145 -12.81 22.99 -2.01
CA GLY A 145 -13.03 23.47 -0.64
C GLY A 145 -13.49 22.41 0.37
N THR A 146 -13.51 21.12 0.01
CA THR A 146 -13.89 20.01 0.91
C THR A 146 -13.43 18.67 0.35
N PHE A 147 -13.54 17.60 1.14
CA PHE A 147 -13.45 16.22 0.68
C PHE A 147 -14.83 15.59 0.60
N CYS A 148 -15.01 14.79 -0.45
CA CYS A 148 -16.16 13.93 -0.61
C CYS A 148 -15.83 12.54 -0.12
N HIS A 149 -16.85 11.89 0.44
CA HIS A 149 -16.80 10.51 0.89
C HIS A 149 -17.83 9.68 0.14
N ALA A 150 -17.43 8.48 -0.27
CA ALA A 150 -18.33 7.45 -0.77
C ALA A 150 -17.88 6.11 -0.19
N VAL A 151 -18.82 5.22 0.05
CA VAL A 151 -18.55 3.86 0.52
C VAL A 151 -19.17 2.87 -0.44
N GLU A 152 -18.45 1.78 -0.71
CA GLU A 152 -18.96 0.64 -1.44
C GLU A 152 -20.19 0.06 -0.73
N ASN A 153 -21.18 -0.39 -1.51
CA ASN A 153 -22.39 -1.01 -0.96
C ASN A 153 -23.12 -1.86 -2.00
N ASP A 154 -24.17 -2.56 -1.56
CA ASP A 154 -25.00 -3.43 -2.41
C ASP A 154 -25.97 -2.69 -3.36
N SER A 155 -25.82 -1.38 -3.56
CA SER A 155 -26.68 -0.65 -4.49
C SER A 155 -26.43 -1.10 -5.94
N ALA A 156 -27.38 -0.84 -6.83
CA ALA A 156 -27.22 -1.16 -8.27
C ALA A 156 -26.02 -0.44 -8.92
N VAL A 157 -25.53 0.65 -8.30
CA VAL A 157 -24.35 1.40 -8.76
C VAL A 157 -23.08 0.94 -8.01
N GLY A 158 -23.22 0.16 -6.93
CA GLY A 158 -22.14 -0.37 -6.09
C GLY A 158 -21.57 0.61 -5.08
N TRP A 159 -22.12 1.84 -4.98
CA TRP A 159 -21.54 2.93 -4.18
C TRP A 159 -22.62 3.82 -3.57
N SER A 160 -22.34 4.38 -2.40
CA SER A 160 -23.18 5.43 -1.80
C SER A 160 -23.12 6.73 -2.62
N THR A 161 -24.15 7.57 -2.46
CA THR A 161 -24.09 8.92 -3.04
C THR A 161 -23.02 9.72 -2.30
N PRO A 162 -22.06 10.36 -3.00
CA PRO A 162 -21.01 11.08 -2.31
C PRO A 162 -21.53 12.24 -1.48
N ASP A 163 -21.04 12.34 -0.25
CA ASP A 163 -21.38 13.39 0.71
C ASP A 163 -20.13 14.07 1.28
N ALA A 164 -20.35 15.13 2.05
CA ALA A 164 -19.25 15.91 2.62
C ALA A 164 -18.57 15.12 3.75
N PHE A 165 -17.28 14.84 3.61
CA PHE A 165 -16.54 14.12 4.66
C PHE A 165 -16.27 14.97 5.91
N GLY A 166 -16.43 16.29 5.83
CA GLY A 166 -16.21 17.21 6.94
C GLY A 166 -14.74 17.58 7.20
N LEU A 167 -13.77 16.76 6.76
CA LEU A 167 -12.37 17.21 6.65
C LEU A 167 -12.19 18.04 5.37
N ALA A 168 -11.70 19.26 5.51
CA ALA A 168 -11.60 20.20 4.42
C ALA A 168 -10.26 20.93 4.44
N PRO A 169 -9.11 20.24 4.27
CA PRO A 169 -7.81 20.90 4.27
C PRO A 169 -7.75 22.01 3.21
N THR A 170 -7.08 23.10 3.56
CA THR A 170 -6.86 24.22 2.64
C THR A 170 -6.21 23.71 1.34
N PRO A 171 -6.59 24.23 0.17
CA PRO A 171 -5.89 23.92 -1.07
C PRO A 171 -4.37 24.06 -0.89
N TYR A 172 -3.61 23.10 -1.41
CA TYR A 172 -2.14 22.98 -1.29
C TYR A 172 -1.56 22.46 0.03
N HIS A 173 -2.37 22.25 1.07
CA HIS A 173 -1.90 21.61 2.30
C HIS A 173 -1.89 20.06 2.21
N GLY A 174 -2.16 19.50 1.04
CA GLY A 174 -2.24 18.04 0.83
C GLY A 174 -3.67 17.52 0.94
N GLY A 175 -3.81 16.20 1.08
CA GLY A 175 -5.08 15.50 1.18
C GLY A 175 -5.34 14.85 2.54
N VAL A 176 -6.37 14.01 2.58
CA VAL A 176 -6.71 13.18 3.75
C VAL A 176 -5.86 11.93 3.74
N VAL A 177 -5.20 11.62 4.86
CA VAL A 177 -4.43 10.38 5.06
C VAL A 177 -5.27 9.41 5.87
N LEU A 178 -5.52 8.21 5.31
CA LEU A 178 -6.17 7.10 6.00
C LEU A 178 -5.15 6.19 6.66
N PHE A 179 -5.43 5.75 7.88
CA PHE A 179 -4.60 4.80 8.63
C PHE A 179 -5.48 3.72 9.25
N LYS A 180 -5.18 2.46 8.98
CA LYS A 180 -5.84 1.31 9.63
C LYS A 180 -5.07 0.93 10.89
N GLU A 181 -5.72 1.03 12.03
CA GLU A 181 -5.16 0.56 13.30
C GLU A 181 -5.14 -0.99 13.36
N ARG A 182 -4.32 -1.55 14.24
CA ARG A 182 -4.19 -3.02 14.40
C ARG A 182 -5.49 -3.73 14.80
N ASP A 183 -6.43 -3.03 15.41
CA ASP A 183 -7.76 -3.56 15.77
C ASP A 183 -8.76 -3.49 14.61
N GLY A 184 -8.36 -2.92 13.47
CA GLY A 184 -9.16 -2.79 12.26
C GLY A 184 -9.97 -1.49 12.15
N SER A 185 -9.95 -0.61 13.16
CA SER A 185 -10.53 0.72 13.04
C SER A 185 -9.72 1.61 12.08
N ILE A 186 -10.33 2.68 11.58
CA ILE A 186 -9.70 3.58 10.62
C ILE A 186 -9.70 5.01 11.14
N ASP A 187 -8.55 5.67 11.08
CA ASP A 187 -8.43 7.12 11.28
C ASP A 187 -8.18 7.84 9.96
N ALA A 188 -8.84 8.99 9.81
CA ALA A 188 -8.66 9.90 8.69
C ALA A 188 -8.11 11.23 9.20
N PHE A 189 -6.92 11.61 8.74
CA PHE A 189 -6.20 12.80 9.18
C PHE A 189 -6.10 13.84 8.06
N ALA A 190 -6.32 15.12 8.39
CA ALA A 190 -6.10 16.21 7.45
C ALA A 190 -5.74 17.51 8.16
N SER A 191 -4.96 18.37 7.50
CA SER A 191 -4.70 19.72 8.02
C SER A 191 -6.01 20.47 8.25
N GLY A 192 -6.13 21.18 9.37
CA GLY A 192 -7.33 21.93 9.68
C GLY A 192 -7.51 23.16 8.78
N SER A 193 -8.75 23.48 8.43
CA SER A 193 -9.12 24.72 7.71
C SER A 193 -9.77 25.79 8.57
N SER A 194 -10.12 25.46 9.82
CA SER A 194 -10.74 26.37 10.78
C SER A 194 -9.70 27.10 11.64
N THR A 195 -10.02 28.31 12.06
CA THR A 195 -9.31 28.99 13.14
C THR A 195 -9.38 28.12 14.42
N GLY A 196 -8.23 27.76 14.99
CA GLY A 196 -8.18 26.98 16.23
C GLY A 196 -7.80 25.50 16.09
N SER A 197 -7.55 24.97 14.89
CA SER A 197 -7.05 23.59 14.69
C SER A 197 -6.06 23.52 13.54
N THR A 198 -4.87 22.98 13.77
CA THR A 198 -3.85 22.82 12.72
C THR A 198 -3.92 21.46 12.03
N MET A 199 -4.47 20.47 12.71
CA MET A 199 -4.77 19.14 12.18
C MET A 199 -6.09 18.64 12.78
N GLN A 200 -6.82 17.86 12.03
CA GLN A 200 -8.09 17.26 12.42
C GLN A 200 -8.06 15.76 12.12
N VAL A 201 -8.80 15.01 12.92
CA VAL A 201 -8.98 13.56 12.76
C VAL A 201 -10.46 13.20 12.80
N ARG A 202 -10.87 12.23 11.98
CA ARG A 202 -12.10 11.46 12.18
C ARG A 202 -11.73 10.01 12.40
N HIS A 203 -12.47 9.34 13.28
CA HIS A 203 -12.26 7.94 13.61
C HIS A 203 -13.50 7.13 13.24
N GLN A 204 -13.31 6.01 12.55
CA GLN A 204 -14.32 4.99 12.31
C GLN A 204 -13.95 3.75 13.12
N GLN A 205 -14.70 3.48 14.19
CA GLN A 205 -14.48 2.31 15.03
C GLN A 205 -14.79 1.02 14.25
N ASN A 206 -15.89 1.03 13.51
CA ASN A 206 -16.27 0.01 12.55
C ASN A 206 -17.29 0.57 11.53
N ALA A 207 -17.54 -0.18 10.46
CA ALA A 207 -18.43 0.23 9.37
C ALA A 207 -19.86 0.52 9.85
N GLU A 208 -20.41 -0.29 10.76
CA GLU A 208 -21.78 -0.13 11.29
C GLU A 208 -21.95 1.19 12.05
N SER A 209 -20.93 1.59 12.83
CA SER A 209 -20.93 2.85 13.58
C SER A 209 -20.73 4.08 12.69
N GLY A 210 -20.22 3.88 11.47
CA GLY A 210 -19.83 4.96 10.56
C GLY A 210 -18.70 5.83 11.10
N TRP A 211 -18.45 6.94 10.42
CA TRP A 211 -17.41 7.90 10.80
C TRP A 211 -17.87 8.78 11.97
N GLY A 212 -17.07 8.82 13.04
CA GLY A 212 -17.26 9.72 14.17
C GLY A 212 -17.14 11.21 13.81
N PRO A 213 -17.34 12.12 14.78
CA PRO A 213 -17.24 13.56 14.54
C PRO A 213 -15.81 13.98 14.16
N VAL A 214 -15.68 15.17 13.57
CA VAL A 214 -14.37 15.80 13.36
C VAL A 214 -13.81 16.27 14.69
N LEU A 215 -12.63 15.75 15.05
CA LEU A 215 -11.92 16.10 16.28
C LEU A 215 -10.70 16.94 15.97
N SER A 216 -10.46 17.97 16.77
CA SER A 216 -9.23 18.77 16.71
C SER A 216 -8.09 18.01 17.37
N MET A 217 -6.89 18.08 16.76
CA MET A 217 -5.65 17.61 17.37
C MET A 217 -4.88 18.76 18.04
N GLY A 218 -5.58 19.84 18.39
CA GLY A 218 -4.99 21.04 18.98
C GLY A 218 -4.33 21.98 17.97
N LEU A 219 -3.71 23.02 18.52
CA LEU A 219 -2.95 24.02 17.78
C LEU A 219 -1.46 23.74 17.88
N VAL A 220 -0.78 23.95 16.76
CA VAL A 220 0.68 24.05 16.76
C VAL A 220 1.11 25.35 17.47
N PRO A 221 2.13 25.30 18.36
CA PRO A 221 2.71 26.49 18.96
C PRO A 221 3.31 27.45 17.91
N GLY A 222 2.92 28.73 17.99
CA GLY A 222 3.46 29.80 17.13
C GLY A 222 2.40 30.45 16.24
N GLN A 223 2.67 31.68 15.82
CA GLN A 223 1.79 32.41 14.89
C GLN A 223 2.00 31.92 13.45
N ASP A 224 0.92 31.87 12.69
CA ASP A 224 0.89 31.57 11.25
C ASP A 224 1.51 30.23 10.84
N VAL A 225 1.39 29.22 11.70
CA VAL A 225 1.82 27.85 11.40
C VAL A 225 0.68 27.07 10.79
N GLY A 226 0.86 26.61 9.55
CA GLY A 226 -0.03 25.62 8.95
C GLY A 226 0.73 24.32 8.71
N LEU A 227 0.03 23.21 8.86
CA LEU A 227 0.58 21.89 8.56
C LEU A 227 0.13 21.42 7.17
N SER A 228 0.97 20.63 6.51
CA SER A 228 0.54 19.79 5.39
C SER A 228 -0.22 18.56 5.91
N GLN A 229 -0.63 17.67 5.00
CA GLN A 229 -1.04 16.31 5.35
C GLN A 229 0.07 15.59 6.15
N PRO A 230 -0.28 14.60 7.00
CA PRO A 230 0.72 13.80 7.69
C PRO A 230 1.76 13.22 6.74
N SER A 231 3.03 13.33 7.15
CA SER A 231 4.16 12.69 6.46
C SER A 231 4.29 11.23 6.90
N THR A 232 4.02 10.96 8.18
CA THR A 232 3.90 9.60 8.72
C THR A 232 2.74 9.51 9.70
N VAL A 233 2.17 8.32 9.82
CA VAL A 233 1.26 7.90 10.88
C VAL A 233 1.76 6.52 11.34
N GLU A 234 2.10 6.38 12.61
CA GLU A 234 2.61 5.15 13.21
C GLU A 234 1.77 4.78 14.42
N GLN A 235 1.45 3.49 14.56
CA GLN A 235 0.91 2.95 15.80
C GLN A 235 2.02 2.32 16.63
N LEU A 236 2.38 3.00 17.71
CA LEU A 236 3.42 2.59 18.66
C LEU A 236 3.10 1.22 19.29
N PRO A 237 4.10 0.51 19.85
CA PRO A 237 3.89 -0.80 20.47
C PRO A 237 2.85 -0.82 21.59
N ASP A 238 2.67 0.31 22.29
CA ASP A 238 1.69 0.48 23.36
C ASP A 238 0.27 0.81 22.84
N GLY A 239 0.07 0.88 21.52
CA GLY A 239 -1.21 1.16 20.88
C GLY A 239 -1.48 2.64 20.62
N ARG A 240 -0.62 3.56 21.07
CA ARG A 240 -0.79 4.99 20.79
C ARG A 240 -0.37 5.34 19.37
N LEU A 241 -1.03 6.32 18.76
CA LEU A 241 -0.61 6.88 17.48
C LEU A 241 0.43 7.99 17.64
N HIS A 242 1.39 8.03 16.74
CA HIS A 242 2.40 9.08 16.58
C HIS A 242 2.36 9.59 15.14
N LEU A 243 2.29 10.91 14.97
CA LEU A 243 2.27 11.56 13.66
C LEU A 243 3.45 12.53 13.54
N THR A 244 4.10 12.50 12.38
CA THR A 244 5.00 13.58 11.94
C THR A 244 4.43 14.31 10.75
N VAL A 245 4.54 15.63 10.76
CA VAL A 245 3.89 16.49 9.78
C VAL A 245 4.81 17.64 9.40
N ARG A 246 4.97 17.86 8.10
CA ARG A 246 5.72 19.01 7.59
C ARG A 246 4.87 20.27 7.69
N GLU A 247 5.51 21.37 7.99
CA GLU A 247 4.91 22.68 7.78
C GLU A 247 4.73 22.94 6.27
N TRP A 248 3.58 23.48 5.86
CA TRP A 248 3.28 23.60 4.42
C TRP A 248 4.22 24.62 3.73
N ASN A 249 4.58 25.72 4.41
CA ASN A 249 5.35 26.84 3.85
C ASN A 249 6.81 26.91 4.32
N ARG A 250 7.23 26.07 5.26
CA ARG A 250 8.60 26.08 5.80
C ARG A 250 9.16 24.67 5.88
N ASP A 251 10.47 24.57 5.80
CA ASP A 251 11.16 23.29 5.94
C ASP A 251 11.42 22.96 7.41
N ARG A 252 10.34 22.71 8.15
CA ARG A 252 10.39 22.22 9.52
C ARG A 252 9.29 21.19 9.75
N MET A 253 9.56 20.27 10.66
CA MET A 253 8.67 19.17 11.00
C MET A 253 8.08 19.37 12.39
N TRP A 254 6.86 18.91 12.56
CA TRP A 254 6.13 18.91 13.81
C TRP A 254 5.74 17.46 14.13
N GLU A 255 5.74 17.11 15.41
CA GLU A 255 5.29 15.81 15.89
C GLU A 255 4.18 15.94 16.92
N ILE A 256 3.35 14.91 17.02
CA ILE A 256 2.31 14.78 18.04
C ILE A 256 2.06 13.30 18.37
N TYR A 257 1.74 13.04 19.64
CA TYR A 257 1.43 11.71 20.15
C TYR A 257 0.00 11.69 20.68
N GLN A 258 -0.68 10.57 20.53
CA GLN A 258 -1.80 10.25 21.40
C GLN A 258 -1.31 10.17 22.85
N SER A 259 -2.15 10.66 23.77
CA SER A 259 -1.91 10.58 25.21
C SER A 259 -2.18 9.17 25.73
N LEU A 260 -3.19 8.50 25.16
CA LEU A 260 -3.58 7.11 25.42
C LEU A 260 -4.08 6.48 24.11
N PRO A 261 -4.01 5.15 23.94
CA PRO A 261 -4.56 4.48 22.76
C PRO A 261 -6.05 4.82 22.58
N GLY A 262 -6.44 5.24 21.37
CA GLY A 262 -7.81 5.70 21.07
C GLY A 262 -8.27 6.95 21.85
N GLY A 263 -7.37 7.60 22.59
CA GLY A 263 -7.66 8.73 23.46
C GLY A 263 -7.34 10.09 22.84
N GLY A 264 -7.28 11.12 23.69
CA GLY A 264 -6.93 12.47 23.29
C GLY A 264 -5.46 12.62 22.86
N TRP A 265 -5.13 13.78 22.30
CA TRP A 265 -3.81 14.09 21.77
C TRP A 265 -3.00 14.96 22.74
N GLY A 266 -1.70 14.72 22.79
CA GLY A 266 -0.74 15.57 23.49
C GLY A 266 -0.52 16.91 22.75
N PRO A 267 0.36 17.78 23.25
CA PRO A 267 0.69 19.01 22.56
C PRO A 267 1.53 18.74 21.31
N TRP A 268 1.34 19.56 20.26
CA TRP A 268 2.26 19.61 19.12
C TRP A 268 3.64 20.07 19.57
N GLN A 269 4.66 19.37 19.10
CA GLN A 269 6.05 19.68 19.40
C GLN A 269 6.77 20.00 18.11
N LEU A 270 7.48 21.14 18.09
CA LEU A 270 8.38 21.43 17.00
C LEU A 270 9.47 20.38 17.09
N MET A 271 9.60 19.55 16.07
CA MET A 271 10.81 18.76 15.92
C MET A 271 11.90 19.81 15.75
N SER A 272 12.76 19.94 16.76
CA SER A 272 13.90 20.85 16.65
C SER A 272 14.54 20.58 15.29
N PRO A 273 14.89 21.61 14.48
CA PRO A 273 15.90 21.34 13.48
C PRO A 273 16.99 20.69 14.30
N THR A 274 17.34 19.46 13.96
CA THR A 274 18.45 18.81 14.63
C THR A 274 19.59 19.81 14.43
N ALA A 275 19.93 20.60 15.46
CA ALA A 275 21.13 21.40 15.48
C ALA A 275 22.19 20.34 15.39
N THR A 276 22.65 20.04 14.17
CA THR A 276 23.10 18.72 13.72
C THR A 276 23.46 17.93 14.94
N ALA A 277 22.51 17.20 15.50
CA ALA A 277 22.84 16.46 16.69
C ALA A 277 23.83 15.49 16.11
N ALA A 278 25.12 15.71 16.41
CA ALA A 278 26.02 14.60 16.56
C ALA A 278 25.19 13.60 17.36
N PRO A 279 24.77 12.50 16.72
CA PRO A 279 23.68 11.68 17.19
C PRO A 279 23.99 11.32 18.64
N VAL A 280 23.05 11.58 19.57
CA VAL A 280 23.16 10.93 20.87
C VAL A 280 23.15 9.45 20.56
N ALA A 281 24.30 8.84 20.77
CA ALA A 281 24.58 7.47 20.45
C ALA A 281 23.62 6.53 21.22
N LEU A 282 22.46 6.24 20.64
CA LEU A 282 22.22 4.86 20.25
C LEU A 282 23.10 4.66 19.01
N SER A 283 24.35 4.26 19.22
CA SER A 283 25.37 3.99 18.19
C SER A 283 24.94 4.38 16.77
N ALA A 284 25.15 5.64 16.39
CA ALA A 284 25.19 5.99 14.98
C ALA A 284 26.40 5.29 14.38
N THR A 285 26.17 4.06 13.95
CA THR A 285 27.15 3.21 13.28
C THR A 285 26.45 2.18 12.40
N ALA A 286 25.27 2.51 11.89
CA ALA A 286 24.59 1.67 10.94
C ALA A 286 24.31 2.52 9.70
N GLY A 287 25.17 2.41 8.69
CA GLY A 287 24.79 2.72 7.31
C GLY A 287 23.62 1.82 6.86
N PRO A 288 23.27 1.78 5.57
CA PRO A 288 22.23 0.89 5.07
C PRO A 288 22.34 -0.50 5.69
N GLN A 289 21.25 -1.04 6.20
CA GLN A 289 21.19 -2.35 6.82
C GLN A 289 20.42 -3.30 5.93
N LEU A 290 20.93 -4.52 5.84
CA LEU A 290 20.27 -5.65 5.25
C LEU A 290 20.12 -6.70 6.35
N ASN A 291 18.91 -6.87 6.86
CA ASN A 291 18.67 -7.81 7.95
C ASN A 291 18.15 -9.11 7.38
N VAL A 292 18.85 -10.23 7.63
CA VAL A 292 18.49 -11.54 7.09
C VAL A 292 18.19 -12.49 8.25
N ASN A 293 17.05 -13.17 8.20
CA ASN A 293 16.60 -14.03 9.30
C ASN A 293 17.49 -15.25 9.55
N ARG A 294 18.28 -15.66 8.54
CA ARG A 294 19.16 -16.83 8.62
C ARG A 294 20.35 -16.67 7.69
N THR A 295 21.56 -16.85 8.22
CA THR A 295 22.83 -16.62 7.50
C THR A 295 23.79 -17.80 7.60
N THR A 296 23.49 -18.83 8.39
CA THR A 296 24.35 -19.99 8.62
C THR A 296 23.62 -21.30 8.38
N GLY A 297 24.39 -22.39 8.19
CA GLY A 297 23.83 -23.70 7.86
C GLY A 297 23.07 -23.70 6.54
N LEU A 298 23.39 -22.77 5.65
CA LEU A 298 22.66 -22.56 4.40
C LEU A 298 22.93 -23.72 3.43
N ARG A 299 21.89 -24.13 2.71
CA ARG A 299 21.99 -25.07 1.59
C ARG A 299 21.73 -24.34 0.28
N ASP A 300 22.22 -24.90 -0.82
CA ASP A 300 21.92 -24.36 -2.15
C ASP A 300 20.41 -24.38 -2.38
N GLY A 301 19.85 -23.27 -2.88
CA GLY A 301 18.42 -23.11 -3.12
C GLY A 301 17.59 -22.70 -1.91
N ASP A 302 18.21 -22.53 -0.74
CA ASP A 302 17.52 -22.07 0.45
C ASP A 302 16.86 -20.70 0.24
N ILE A 303 15.64 -20.55 0.75
CA ILE A 303 14.94 -19.26 0.78
C ILE A 303 15.04 -18.68 2.19
N VAL A 304 15.60 -17.48 2.28
CA VAL A 304 15.65 -16.67 3.50
C VAL A 304 14.68 -15.50 3.39
N LYS A 305 14.38 -14.83 4.50
CA LYS A 305 13.64 -13.58 4.50
C LYS A 305 14.54 -12.44 4.92
N PHE A 306 14.39 -11.29 4.27
CA PHE A 306 15.16 -10.10 4.61
C PHE A 306 14.28 -8.85 4.75
N THR A 307 14.79 -7.85 5.45
CA THR A 307 14.30 -6.47 5.45
C THR A 307 15.44 -5.50 5.16
N ILE A 308 15.09 -4.27 4.78
CA ILE A 308 16.05 -3.16 4.64
C ILE A 308 15.70 -2.09 5.66
N ALA A 309 16.71 -1.48 6.28
CA ALA A 309 16.57 -0.30 7.12
C ALA A 309 17.68 0.70 6.81
N GLY A 310 17.38 2.00 6.86
CA GLY A 310 18.36 3.04 6.52
C GLY A 310 18.83 2.99 5.06
N GLY A 311 18.05 2.38 4.16
CA GLY A 311 18.32 2.41 2.72
C GLY A 311 18.03 3.78 2.10
N PRO A 312 18.54 4.07 0.89
CA PRO A 312 18.27 5.32 0.18
C PRO A 312 16.75 5.49 -0.07
N PRO A 313 16.07 6.48 0.55
CA PRO A 313 14.62 6.56 0.49
C PRO A 313 14.08 6.82 -0.93
N LYS A 314 12.98 6.15 -1.31
CA LYS A 314 12.31 6.24 -2.63
C LYS A 314 13.16 5.78 -3.83
N ASP A 315 14.43 5.46 -3.60
CA ASP A 315 15.36 4.98 -4.61
C ASP A 315 15.23 3.47 -4.84
N ARG A 316 15.87 3.04 -5.93
CA ARG A 316 15.96 1.63 -6.29
C ARG A 316 17.29 1.07 -5.80
N VAL A 317 17.18 -0.04 -5.07
CA VAL A 317 18.31 -0.82 -4.58
C VAL A 317 18.24 -2.22 -5.13
N TRP A 318 19.36 -2.91 -5.15
CA TRP A 318 19.44 -4.32 -5.54
C TRP A 318 19.86 -5.16 -4.35
N VAL A 319 19.23 -6.32 -4.18
CA VAL A 319 19.70 -7.37 -3.28
C VAL A 319 20.20 -8.53 -4.13
N LYS A 320 21.51 -8.81 -4.05
CA LYS A 320 22.22 -9.82 -4.85
C LYS A 320 23.29 -10.53 -4.05
N MET A 321 23.73 -11.68 -4.52
CA MET A 321 24.79 -12.46 -3.88
C MET A 321 26.15 -12.08 -4.44
N CYS A 322 27.16 -12.10 -3.59
CA CYS A 322 28.53 -11.84 -3.98
C CYS A 322 29.45 -12.94 -3.45
N GLY A 323 30.50 -13.21 -4.20
CA GLY A 323 31.62 -14.01 -3.76
C GLY A 323 32.40 -13.35 -2.61
N PRO A 324 33.48 -14.00 -2.14
CA PRO A 324 34.41 -13.42 -1.17
C PRO A 324 34.87 -12.02 -1.58
N SER A 325 35.10 -11.15 -0.60
CA SER A 325 35.46 -9.74 -0.83
C SER A 325 34.47 -9.06 -1.78
N ALA A 326 33.22 -8.90 -1.32
CA ALA A 326 32.15 -8.30 -2.11
C ALA A 326 32.59 -7.00 -2.78
N SER A 327 32.30 -6.89 -4.07
CA SER A 327 32.58 -5.73 -4.93
C SER A 327 31.67 -5.80 -6.15
N THR A 328 31.70 -4.75 -6.98
CA THR A 328 30.97 -4.73 -8.25
C THR A 328 31.33 -5.91 -9.18
N THR A 329 32.55 -6.46 -9.09
CA THR A 329 32.99 -7.57 -9.95
C THR A 329 32.78 -8.94 -9.33
N THR A 330 32.68 -9.04 -8.01
CA THR A 330 32.42 -10.31 -7.30
C THR A 330 30.94 -10.51 -6.97
N CYS A 331 30.08 -9.52 -7.22
CA CYS A 331 28.63 -9.71 -7.16
C CYS A 331 28.08 -10.34 -8.44
N ASP A 332 27.14 -11.26 -8.26
CA ASP A 332 26.45 -11.98 -9.32
C ASP A 332 25.13 -11.26 -9.62
N ASP A 333 25.08 -10.55 -10.75
CA ASP A 333 23.91 -9.77 -11.16
C ASP A 333 22.72 -10.65 -11.54
N ASP A 334 22.93 -11.90 -11.94
CA ASP A 334 21.85 -12.84 -12.26
C ASP A 334 21.07 -13.22 -11.01
N THR A 335 21.73 -13.20 -9.85
CA THR A 335 21.07 -13.33 -8.54
C THR A 335 20.34 -12.06 -8.09
N GLY A 336 20.43 -10.96 -8.84
CA GLY A 336 19.89 -9.67 -8.43
C GLY A 336 18.38 -9.55 -8.53
N ARG A 337 17.76 -8.99 -7.49
CA ARG A 337 16.40 -8.45 -7.53
C ARG A 337 16.42 -6.99 -7.10
N GLN A 338 15.71 -6.17 -7.87
CA GLN A 338 15.57 -4.75 -7.60
C GLN A 338 14.35 -4.50 -6.72
N PHE A 339 14.50 -3.60 -5.75
CA PHE A 339 13.47 -3.19 -4.82
C PHE A 339 13.42 -1.67 -4.76
N ARG A 340 12.23 -1.12 -4.52
CA ARG A 340 12.07 0.30 -4.26
C ARG A 340 11.94 0.51 -2.76
N VAL A 341 12.91 1.20 -2.17
CA VAL A 341 12.90 1.52 -0.75
C VAL A 341 11.76 2.49 -0.45
N TYR A 342 11.10 2.29 0.67
CA TYR A 342 10.03 3.16 1.12
C TYR A 342 10.55 4.57 1.48
N PRO A 343 9.67 5.57 1.58
CA PRO A 343 10.06 6.93 1.93
C PRO A 343 10.78 7.09 3.28
N ASP A 344 10.62 6.15 4.19
CA ASP A 344 11.26 6.09 5.51
C ASP A 344 12.63 5.38 5.49
N GLY A 345 13.10 4.94 4.32
CA GLY A 345 14.35 4.20 4.19
C GLY A 345 14.23 2.71 4.54
N THR A 346 13.03 2.18 4.73
CA THR A 346 12.81 0.75 5.02
C THR A 346 12.35 -0.03 3.78
N TYR A 347 12.37 -1.36 3.88
CA TYR A 347 11.67 -2.23 2.96
C TYR A 347 11.06 -3.41 3.73
N GLN A 348 9.82 -3.77 3.37
CA GLN A 348 9.08 -4.85 4.01
C GLN A 348 9.79 -6.20 3.91
N LEU A 349 9.35 -7.15 4.74
CA LEU A 349 9.87 -8.51 4.75
C LEU A 349 9.68 -9.18 3.38
N SER A 350 10.77 -9.63 2.77
CA SER A 350 10.74 -10.22 1.42
C SER A 350 11.56 -11.51 1.33
N PRO A 351 11.09 -12.53 0.58
CA PRO A 351 11.85 -13.76 0.37
C PRO A 351 13.03 -13.52 -0.59
N LYS A 352 14.15 -14.17 -0.30
CA LYS A 352 15.32 -14.22 -1.17
C LYS A 352 15.87 -15.64 -1.26
N LYS A 353 15.95 -16.17 -2.47
CA LYS A 353 16.62 -17.44 -2.74
C LYS A 353 18.14 -17.24 -2.78
N LEU A 354 18.87 -18.17 -2.17
CA LEU A 354 20.32 -18.17 -2.06
C LEU A 354 20.94 -19.33 -2.84
N TYR A 355 22.11 -19.07 -3.43
CA TYR A 355 22.83 -20.00 -4.30
C TYR A 355 24.23 -20.24 -3.78
N ALA A 356 24.60 -21.51 -3.68
CA ALA A 356 25.92 -21.94 -3.24
C ALA A 356 26.99 -21.74 -4.31
N GLN A 357 26.63 -21.59 -5.59
CA GLN A 357 27.58 -21.31 -6.65
C GLN A 357 27.16 -20.06 -7.43
N LEU A 358 28.12 -19.16 -7.65
CA LEU A 358 27.93 -17.88 -8.30
C LEU A 358 28.77 -17.80 -9.57
N SER A 359 28.26 -17.11 -10.59
CA SER A 359 29.00 -16.77 -11.80
C SER A 359 29.08 -15.24 -11.89
N THR A 360 30.27 -14.71 -11.66
CA THR A 360 30.49 -13.26 -11.55
C THR A 360 31.49 -12.80 -12.60
N THR A 361 31.62 -11.48 -12.78
CA THR A 361 32.65 -10.89 -13.65
C THR A 361 34.06 -11.29 -13.22
N ALA A 362 34.30 -11.46 -11.90
CA ALA A 362 35.58 -11.90 -11.36
C ALA A 362 35.81 -13.43 -11.49
N GLY A 363 34.80 -14.19 -11.91
CA GLY A 363 34.86 -15.63 -12.09
C GLY A 363 33.78 -16.40 -11.32
N LYS A 364 33.94 -17.73 -11.28
CA LYS A 364 33.00 -18.64 -10.59
C LYS A 364 33.41 -18.87 -9.14
N PHE A 365 32.46 -18.79 -8.23
CA PHE A 365 32.66 -19.05 -6.80
C PHE A 365 31.78 -20.20 -6.31
N ASP A 366 32.32 -21.04 -5.40
CA ASP A 366 31.54 -22.03 -4.66
C ASP A 366 31.57 -21.66 -3.17
N CYS A 367 30.50 -21.03 -2.70
CA CYS A 367 30.34 -20.48 -1.36
C CYS A 367 30.40 -21.52 -0.23
N ARG A 368 30.40 -22.82 -0.56
CA ARG A 368 30.64 -23.91 0.40
C ARG A 368 32.11 -24.16 0.67
N LYS A 369 32.99 -23.74 -0.25
CA LYS A 369 34.43 -24.03 -0.25
C LYS A 369 35.30 -22.82 0.09
N VAL A 370 34.71 -21.63 0.20
CA VAL A 370 35.41 -20.40 0.56
C VAL A 370 35.80 -20.40 2.04
N ALA A 371 36.86 -19.68 2.39
CA ALA A 371 37.29 -19.57 3.77
C ALA A 371 36.24 -18.86 4.64
N SER A 372 36.03 -19.33 5.87
CA SER A 372 35.08 -18.74 6.81
C SER A 372 35.42 -17.30 7.21
N SER A 373 36.68 -16.91 7.10
CA SER A 373 37.16 -15.54 7.31
C SER A 373 36.86 -14.59 6.14
N ASN A 374 36.48 -15.12 4.98
CA ASN A 374 36.07 -14.34 3.81
C ASN A 374 34.95 -15.08 3.05
N PRO A 375 33.74 -15.18 3.65
CA PRO A 375 32.63 -15.93 3.07
C PRO A 375 32.00 -15.17 1.90
N CYS A 376 31.15 -15.86 1.14
CA CYS A 376 30.20 -15.17 0.26
C CYS A 376 29.24 -14.30 1.09
N SER A 377 28.59 -13.33 0.46
CA SER A 377 27.68 -12.41 1.14
C SER A 377 26.40 -12.16 0.36
N LEU A 378 25.33 -11.79 1.07
CA LEU A 378 24.20 -11.07 0.49
C LEU A 378 24.50 -9.58 0.54
N ALA A 379 24.49 -8.90 -0.60
CA ALA A 379 24.76 -7.48 -0.71
C ALA A 379 23.51 -6.68 -1.00
N LEU A 380 23.43 -5.51 -0.37
CA LEU A 380 22.57 -4.42 -0.77
C LEU A 380 23.41 -3.45 -1.59
N THR A 381 22.99 -3.14 -2.82
CA THR A 381 23.66 -2.17 -3.68
C THR A 381 22.70 -1.08 -4.11
N ASP A 382 23.23 0.08 -4.47
CA ASP A 382 22.46 1.09 -5.17
C ASP A 382 22.26 0.71 -6.65
N ASN A 383 21.64 1.59 -7.42
CA ASN A 383 21.37 1.38 -8.83
C ASN A 383 22.60 1.52 -9.75
N THR A 384 23.73 2.04 -9.24
CA THR A 384 25.01 2.07 -9.96
C THR A 384 25.84 0.79 -9.73
N GLY A 385 25.39 -0.05 -8.79
CA GLY A 385 26.09 -1.25 -8.35
C GLY A 385 27.04 -1.00 -7.18
N ALA A 386 27.10 0.21 -6.64
CA ALA A 386 27.92 0.51 -5.46
C ALA A 386 27.36 -0.24 -4.24
N LEU A 387 28.25 -0.89 -3.49
CA LEU A 387 27.90 -1.60 -2.27
C LEU A 387 27.47 -0.61 -1.19
N LEU A 388 26.26 -0.82 -0.67
CA LEU A 388 25.72 -0.08 0.46
C LEU A 388 26.01 -0.83 1.77
N THR A 389 25.79 -2.15 1.77
CA THR A 389 26.13 -3.04 2.90
C THR A 389 26.15 -4.50 2.45
N THR A 390 26.68 -5.38 3.30
CA THR A 390 26.70 -6.82 3.07
C THR A 390 26.44 -7.61 4.34
N VAL A 391 25.90 -8.81 4.16
CA VAL A 391 25.69 -9.81 5.23
C VAL A 391 26.44 -11.08 4.86
N PRO A 392 27.35 -11.58 5.71
CA PRO A 392 28.08 -12.82 5.42
C PRO A 392 27.13 -14.02 5.42
N LEU A 393 27.34 -14.93 4.47
CA LEU A 393 26.55 -16.15 4.29
C LEU A 393 27.45 -17.38 4.43
N GLN A 394 27.07 -18.30 5.32
CA GLN A 394 27.79 -19.54 5.58
C GLN A 394 26.99 -20.74 5.10
N PHE A 395 27.41 -21.30 3.97
CA PHE A 395 26.84 -22.52 3.41
C PHE A 395 27.46 -23.77 4.04
N ALA A 396 26.66 -24.84 4.14
CA ALA A 396 27.13 -26.14 4.57
C ALA A 396 28.23 -26.66 3.61
N PRO A 397 29.47 -26.93 4.08
CA PRO A 397 30.62 -27.24 3.22
C PRO A 397 30.44 -28.43 2.27
N HIS A 398 29.58 -29.38 2.65
CA HIS A 398 29.28 -30.59 1.87
C HIS A 398 27.78 -30.71 1.53
N GLY A 399 27.02 -29.62 1.65
CA GLY A 399 25.60 -29.62 1.29
C GLY A 399 25.42 -29.93 -0.20
N PRO A 400 24.40 -30.72 -0.58
CA PRO A 400 24.10 -30.97 -1.99
C PRO A 400 23.72 -29.66 -2.69
N LEU A 401 23.99 -29.60 -4.00
CA LEU A 401 23.47 -28.52 -4.85
C LEU A 401 21.98 -28.73 -5.10
N GLU A 402 21.26 -27.63 -5.30
CA GLU A 402 19.85 -27.70 -5.64
C GLU A 402 19.70 -28.35 -7.03
N ALA A 403 18.77 -29.28 -7.17
CA ALA A 403 18.43 -29.81 -8.47
C ALA A 403 17.81 -28.70 -9.36
N PRO A 404 17.89 -28.81 -10.70
CA PRO A 404 17.29 -27.81 -11.59
C PRO A 404 15.78 -27.59 -11.35
N PRO A 405 15.25 -26.42 -11.76
CA PRO A 405 13.82 -26.17 -11.77
C PRO A 405 13.07 -27.19 -12.63
N THR A 406 11.81 -27.45 -12.29
CA THR A 406 10.99 -28.46 -12.97
C THR A 406 9.71 -27.84 -13.48
N LEU A 407 9.21 -28.37 -14.60
CA LEU A 407 7.89 -28.08 -15.14
C LEU A 407 7.15 -29.40 -15.41
N GLN A 408 5.92 -29.50 -14.90
CA GLN A 408 4.98 -30.58 -15.17
C GLN A 408 3.68 -29.96 -15.69
N VAL A 409 3.08 -30.60 -16.69
CA VAL A 409 1.83 -30.16 -17.29
C VAL A 409 0.82 -31.30 -17.17
N ASP A 410 -0.40 -31.00 -16.75
CA ASP A 410 -1.47 -31.98 -16.62
C ASP A 410 -2.81 -31.41 -17.10
N PRO A 411 -3.47 -32.03 -18.10
CA PRO A 411 -2.92 -33.07 -18.98
C PRO A 411 -1.85 -32.49 -19.92
N ASP A 412 -0.91 -33.32 -20.38
CA ASP A 412 0.13 -32.96 -21.38
C ASP A 412 -0.11 -33.56 -22.77
N SER A 413 -1.10 -34.44 -22.90
CA SER A 413 -1.35 -35.27 -24.07
C SER A 413 -2.85 -35.45 -24.32
N GLY A 414 -3.21 -35.80 -25.55
CA GLY A 414 -4.61 -35.84 -25.98
C GLY A 414 -5.28 -34.46 -25.98
N LEU A 415 -4.47 -33.40 -26.08
CA LEU A 415 -4.93 -32.02 -25.94
C LEU A 415 -5.80 -31.60 -27.12
N VAL A 416 -6.84 -30.80 -26.84
CA VAL A 416 -7.68 -30.17 -27.86
C VAL A 416 -7.48 -28.66 -27.90
N ASP A 417 -7.88 -28.02 -28.99
CA ASP A 417 -7.73 -26.58 -29.15
C ASP A 417 -8.48 -25.79 -28.06
N GLY A 418 -7.84 -24.78 -27.48
CA GLY A 418 -8.40 -23.96 -26.40
C GLY A 418 -8.45 -24.65 -25.03
N GLN A 419 -7.89 -25.85 -24.89
CA GLN A 419 -7.89 -26.57 -23.62
C GLN A 419 -7.01 -25.87 -22.57
N ALA A 420 -7.51 -25.78 -21.34
CA ALA A 420 -6.75 -25.37 -20.18
C ALA A 420 -6.01 -26.56 -19.57
N VAL A 421 -4.72 -26.39 -19.28
CA VAL A 421 -3.88 -27.37 -18.59
C VAL A 421 -3.31 -26.75 -17.32
N ARG A 422 -3.00 -27.58 -16.33
CA ARG A 422 -2.34 -27.13 -15.11
C ARG A 422 -0.82 -27.31 -15.23
N ALA A 423 -0.10 -26.20 -15.21
CA ALA A 423 1.35 -26.16 -15.20
C ALA A 423 1.85 -26.00 -13.75
N THR A 424 2.59 -26.99 -13.25
CA THR A 424 3.19 -26.94 -11.92
C THR A 424 4.71 -27.03 -11.98
N GLY A 425 5.37 -26.36 -11.05
CA GLY A 425 6.81 -26.33 -11.00
C GLY A 425 7.36 -25.94 -9.64
N LYS A 426 8.64 -26.26 -9.41
CA LYS A 426 9.34 -25.94 -8.17
C LYS A 426 10.76 -25.49 -8.47
N ARG A 427 11.36 -24.85 -7.47
CA ARG A 427 12.76 -24.38 -7.45
C ARG A 427 13.01 -23.18 -8.36
N TYR A 428 12.00 -22.36 -8.58
CA TYR A 428 12.16 -21.03 -9.18
C TYR A 428 12.53 -19.99 -8.11
N GLU A 429 12.92 -18.80 -8.54
CA GLU A 429 12.99 -17.63 -7.65
C GLU A 429 11.61 -17.36 -7.04
N PRO A 430 11.49 -17.01 -5.75
CA PRO A 430 10.22 -16.65 -5.12
C PRO A 430 9.74 -15.27 -5.57
N GLN A 431 8.42 -15.08 -5.63
CA GLN A 431 7.79 -13.81 -6.04
C GLN A 431 8.34 -13.27 -7.38
N TYR A 432 8.64 -14.18 -8.31
CA TYR A 432 9.23 -13.88 -9.60
C TYR A 432 8.28 -14.30 -10.73
N HIS A 433 8.14 -13.45 -11.74
CA HIS A 433 7.33 -13.75 -12.92
C HIS A 433 8.17 -14.55 -13.90
N VAL A 434 8.10 -15.88 -13.79
CA VAL A 434 8.71 -16.78 -14.75
C VAL A 434 7.90 -16.77 -16.04
N LEU A 435 8.53 -16.60 -17.19
CA LEU A 435 7.84 -16.52 -18.48
C LEU A 435 7.50 -17.93 -18.97
N ILE A 436 6.25 -18.36 -18.79
CA ILE A 436 5.74 -19.66 -19.26
C ILE A 436 4.98 -19.45 -20.57
N MET A 437 5.44 -20.07 -21.65
CA MET A 437 4.89 -19.87 -22.99
C MET A 437 4.74 -21.18 -23.75
N GLU A 438 3.66 -21.27 -24.53
CA GLU A 438 3.47 -22.32 -25.54
C GLU A 438 4.36 -21.98 -26.74
N CYS A 439 5.26 -22.88 -27.11
CA CYS A 439 6.28 -22.63 -28.12
C CYS A 439 6.37 -23.75 -29.14
N ALA A 440 6.87 -23.41 -30.33
CA ALA A 440 7.36 -24.41 -31.26
C ALA A 440 8.54 -25.16 -30.61
N THR A 441 8.60 -26.48 -30.81
CA THR A 441 9.69 -27.32 -30.33
C THR A 441 11.04 -26.78 -30.80
N GLY A 442 11.99 -26.68 -29.87
CA GLY A 442 13.34 -26.17 -30.16
C GLY A 442 13.46 -24.64 -30.26
N ALA A 443 12.40 -23.87 -30.04
CA ALA A 443 12.50 -22.42 -29.95
C ALA A 443 13.50 -22.02 -28.86
N THR A 444 14.54 -21.27 -29.21
CA THR A 444 15.62 -20.84 -28.29
C THR A 444 15.28 -19.56 -27.53
N ASP A 445 14.28 -18.81 -27.99
CA ASP A 445 13.82 -17.56 -27.43
C ASP A 445 12.29 -17.46 -27.51
N THR A 446 11.76 -16.34 -27.04
CA THR A 446 10.31 -16.09 -27.01
C THR A 446 9.70 -15.87 -28.39
N PHE A 447 10.49 -15.62 -29.44
CA PHE A 447 9.96 -15.29 -30.77
C PHE A 447 9.26 -16.49 -31.43
N GLY A 448 9.70 -17.71 -31.11
CA GLY A 448 9.07 -18.95 -31.55
C GLY A 448 7.83 -19.36 -30.74
N CYS A 449 7.33 -18.48 -29.86
CA CYS A 449 6.26 -18.79 -28.92
C CYS A 449 5.01 -17.96 -29.16
N ARG A 450 3.89 -18.44 -28.61
CA ARG A 450 2.60 -17.77 -28.62
C ARG A 450 2.61 -16.56 -27.68
N PRO A 451 2.15 -15.37 -28.12
CA PRO A 451 2.01 -14.21 -27.24
C PRO A 451 1.10 -14.51 -26.05
N ARG A 452 1.49 -14.05 -24.84
CA ARG A 452 0.73 -14.20 -23.60
C ARG A 452 0.86 -12.95 -22.74
N SER A 453 -0.15 -12.68 -21.91
CA SER A 453 -0.05 -11.71 -20.82
C SER A 453 0.98 -12.14 -19.78
N ARG A 454 1.45 -11.20 -18.95
CA ARG A 454 2.44 -11.48 -17.91
C ARG A 454 1.89 -12.52 -16.92
N PRO A 455 2.55 -13.68 -16.74
CA PRO A 455 2.06 -14.74 -15.86
C PRO A 455 2.12 -14.32 -14.38
N PRO A 456 1.37 -15.01 -13.49
CA PRO A 456 1.46 -14.82 -12.05
C PRO A 456 2.89 -14.98 -11.54
N ALA A 457 3.20 -14.32 -10.43
CA ALA A 457 4.46 -14.53 -9.75
C ALA A 457 4.47 -15.91 -9.08
N THR A 458 5.64 -16.54 -9.01
CA THR A 458 5.88 -17.72 -8.18
C THR A 458 5.56 -17.44 -6.71
N SER A 459 5.15 -18.47 -5.98
CA SER A 459 4.91 -18.35 -4.53
C SER A 459 6.19 -18.00 -3.75
N ASP A 460 6.03 -17.67 -2.46
CA ASP A 460 7.14 -17.46 -1.51
C ASP A 460 8.10 -18.66 -1.39
N SER A 461 7.66 -19.84 -1.82
CA SER A 461 8.47 -21.08 -1.85
C SER A 461 9.08 -21.38 -3.23
N GLY A 462 8.96 -20.45 -4.19
CA GLY A 462 9.46 -20.64 -5.55
C GLY A 462 8.70 -21.71 -6.34
N ARG A 463 7.39 -21.84 -6.08
CA ARG A 463 6.51 -22.77 -6.82
C ARG A 463 5.71 -22.03 -7.88
N VAL A 464 5.61 -22.69 -9.03
CA VAL A 464 4.68 -22.37 -10.12
C VAL A 464 3.47 -23.26 -9.95
N ASP A 465 2.29 -22.66 -10.04
CA ASP A 465 1.01 -23.35 -10.11
C ASP A 465 0.06 -22.45 -10.91
N GLU A 466 -0.07 -22.74 -12.20
CA GLU A 466 -0.78 -21.88 -13.15
C GLU A 466 -1.67 -22.69 -14.08
N THR A 467 -2.82 -22.12 -14.44
CA THR A 467 -3.66 -22.66 -15.51
C THR A 467 -3.29 -22.00 -16.83
N VAL A 468 -2.91 -22.81 -17.82
CA VAL A 468 -2.46 -22.36 -19.13
C VAL A 468 -3.45 -22.83 -20.20
N THR A 469 -4.12 -21.90 -20.88
CA THR A 469 -4.89 -22.20 -22.09
C THR A 469 -3.94 -22.37 -23.28
N LEU A 470 -4.00 -23.52 -23.93
CA LEU A 470 -3.16 -23.89 -25.07
C LEU A 470 -3.95 -23.78 -26.39
N SER A 471 -3.24 -23.72 -27.52
CA SER A 471 -3.85 -23.68 -28.85
C SER A 471 -3.23 -24.70 -29.78
N ALA A 472 -4.09 -25.49 -30.42
CA ALA A 472 -3.66 -26.48 -31.39
C ALA A 472 -3.01 -25.83 -32.63
N THR A 473 -3.29 -24.55 -32.88
CA THR A 473 -2.61 -23.74 -33.90
C THR A 473 -2.46 -22.31 -33.40
N PHE A 474 -1.27 -21.72 -33.52
CA PHE A 474 -1.03 -20.32 -33.16
C PHE A 474 -0.05 -19.63 -34.11
N THR A 475 -0.10 -18.31 -34.16
CA THR A 475 0.94 -17.49 -34.81
C THR A 475 1.98 -17.10 -33.77
N ALA A 476 3.21 -17.54 -33.97
CA ALA A 476 4.34 -17.17 -33.13
C ALA A 476 4.66 -15.68 -33.29
N ILE A 477 5.40 -15.10 -32.33
CA ILE A 477 5.77 -13.67 -32.36
C ILE A 477 6.59 -13.33 -33.62
N ASP A 478 7.38 -14.27 -34.15
CA ASP A 478 8.10 -14.11 -35.44
C ASP A 478 7.21 -14.20 -36.70
N GLY A 479 5.89 -14.39 -36.53
CA GLY A 479 4.92 -14.43 -37.60
C GLY A 479 4.70 -15.81 -38.24
N ARG A 480 5.43 -16.85 -37.83
CA ARG A 480 5.19 -18.21 -38.33
C ARG A 480 3.94 -18.82 -37.70
N THR A 481 3.15 -19.51 -38.51
CA THR A 481 2.04 -20.33 -38.00
C THR A 481 2.56 -21.70 -37.59
N ILE A 482 2.26 -22.11 -36.36
CA ILE A 482 2.64 -23.39 -35.77
C ILE A 482 1.39 -24.24 -35.58
N ASP A 483 1.44 -25.50 -36.02
CA ASP A 483 0.39 -26.50 -35.80
C ASP A 483 0.89 -27.57 -34.81
N CYS A 484 0.37 -27.52 -33.58
CA CYS A 484 0.77 -28.41 -32.49
C CYS A 484 0.18 -29.83 -32.60
N ARG A 485 -0.71 -30.08 -33.58
CA ARG A 485 -1.23 -31.43 -33.87
C ARG A 485 -0.21 -32.30 -34.60
N ALA A 486 0.80 -31.68 -35.21
CA ALA A 486 1.95 -32.41 -35.72
C ALA A 486 2.72 -33.03 -34.54
N PRO A 487 3.02 -34.34 -34.55
CA PRO A 487 3.68 -35.02 -33.43
C PRO A 487 4.97 -34.32 -33.01
N GLY A 488 5.07 -33.94 -31.74
CA GLY A 488 6.26 -33.30 -31.16
C GLY A 488 6.52 -31.87 -31.64
N ALA A 489 5.53 -31.18 -32.20
CA ALA A 489 5.70 -29.83 -32.74
C ALA A 489 5.69 -28.71 -31.69
N CYS A 490 5.14 -28.95 -30.50
CA CYS A 490 4.98 -27.93 -29.46
C CYS A 490 5.43 -28.38 -28.07
N GLU A 491 5.90 -27.41 -27.29
CA GLU A 491 6.32 -27.57 -25.89
C GLU A 491 5.78 -26.39 -25.07
N LEU A 492 5.55 -26.61 -23.78
CA LEU A 492 5.46 -25.53 -22.81
C LEU A 492 6.85 -25.21 -22.26
N VAL A 493 7.25 -23.96 -22.36
CA VAL A 493 8.61 -23.51 -22.05
C VAL A 493 8.59 -22.43 -20.99
N VAL A 494 9.35 -22.62 -19.92
CA VAL A 494 9.65 -21.58 -18.93
C VAL A 494 10.99 -20.94 -19.27
N PHE A 495 11.00 -19.66 -19.62
CA PHE A 495 12.20 -18.87 -19.87
C PHE A 495 12.69 -18.18 -18.60
N GLY A 496 14.01 -17.96 -18.53
CA GLY A 496 14.61 -17.06 -17.53
C GLY A 496 14.66 -17.65 -16.12
N THR A 497 15.22 -18.85 -15.98
CA THR A 497 15.52 -19.52 -14.70
C THR A 497 16.59 -18.80 -13.85
N ARG A 498 17.15 -17.71 -14.41
CA ARG A 498 18.12 -16.72 -13.87
C ARG A 498 19.45 -17.27 -13.38
N VAL A 499 19.50 -18.21 -12.45
CA VAL A 499 20.75 -18.51 -11.73
C VAL A 499 21.21 -19.97 -11.86
N ARG A 500 20.26 -20.91 -12.00
CA ARG A 500 20.55 -22.35 -12.01
C ARG A 500 19.64 -23.12 -12.96
N GLY A 501 20.27 -23.97 -13.75
CA GLY A 501 19.58 -24.87 -14.67
C GLY A 501 19.69 -24.39 -16.12
N PRO A 502 19.02 -25.08 -17.05
CA PRO A 502 18.96 -24.63 -18.43
C PRO A 502 18.30 -23.25 -18.50
N GLU A 503 18.68 -22.43 -19.48
CA GLU A 503 18.05 -21.13 -19.76
C GLU A 503 16.52 -21.26 -19.94
N THR A 504 16.08 -22.47 -20.31
CA THR A 504 14.70 -22.86 -20.49
C THR A 504 14.39 -24.20 -19.82
N VAL A 505 13.24 -24.31 -19.14
CA VAL A 505 12.68 -25.60 -18.71
C VAL A 505 11.52 -25.94 -19.62
N ARG A 506 11.52 -27.15 -20.19
CA ARG A 506 10.60 -27.54 -21.27
C ARG A 506 9.76 -28.73 -20.85
N HIS A 507 8.52 -28.75 -21.32
CA HIS A 507 7.61 -29.87 -21.20
C HIS A 507 6.91 -30.12 -22.55
N PRO A 508 7.08 -31.28 -23.19
CA PRO A 508 6.42 -31.59 -24.46
C PRO A 508 4.89 -31.53 -24.35
N LEU A 509 4.22 -31.12 -25.43
CA LEU A 509 2.75 -31.11 -25.52
C LEU A 509 2.30 -32.01 -26.68
N GLY A 510 1.27 -32.82 -26.44
CA GLY A 510 0.69 -33.73 -27.44
C GLY A 510 -0.78 -33.41 -27.73
N PHE A 511 -1.07 -32.77 -28.85
CA PHE A 511 -2.45 -32.53 -29.29
C PHE A 511 -3.04 -33.74 -30.03
N ALA A 512 -4.34 -33.93 -29.87
CA ALA A 512 -5.09 -34.88 -30.66
C ALA A 512 -5.06 -34.48 -32.16
N PRO A 513 -5.00 -35.46 -33.09
CA PRO A 513 -5.10 -35.17 -34.52
C PRO A 513 -6.40 -34.43 -34.84
N ALA A 514 -6.41 -33.63 -35.90
CA ALA A 514 -7.65 -33.04 -36.40
C ALA A 514 -8.64 -34.18 -36.75
N PRO A 515 -9.94 -34.06 -36.40
CA PRO A 515 -10.93 -35.03 -36.84
C PRO A 515 -10.91 -35.08 -38.37
N THR A 516 -10.65 -36.27 -38.92
CA THR A 516 -10.73 -36.49 -40.37
C THR A 516 -12.15 -36.17 -40.80
N SER A 517 -12.32 -35.13 -41.62
CA SER A 517 -13.59 -34.85 -42.28
C SER A 517 -13.95 -36.08 -43.13
N GLY A 518 -14.94 -36.85 -42.65
CA GLY A 518 -15.50 -37.97 -43.39
C GLY A 518 -16.02 -37.46 -44.73
N LYS A 519 -15.62 -38.15 -45.80
CA LYS A 519 -16.18 -37.98 -47.14
C LYS A 519 -17.64 -38.37 -47.20
#